data_AF-A0A0B2VQI0-F1
#
_entry.id   AF-A0A0B2VQI0-F1
#
_cell.length_a   1.000
_cell.length_b   1.000
_cell.length_c   1.000
_cell.angle_alpha   90.00
_cell.angle_beta   90.00
_cell.angle_gamma   90.00
#
_symmetry.space_group_name_H-M   'P 1'
#
loop_
_entity.id
_entity.type
_entity.pdbx_description
1 polymer ?
#
loop_
_entity_poly.entity_id
_entity_poly.type
_entity_poly.pdbx_seq_one_letter_code
_entity_poly.pdbx_strand_id
1 'polypeptide(L)'
;MIGTEAELTLKTPCEIAEMKAGFKHEMQFNNVNENAKSEILSWGVDSNVVVPAHYVTEASIIIEEMNYQGTYSVTSTLSGFVTISIRRRRDGALVLPLTMNIVEVFREHLESRNARKEVKAAAMIHDNKCVRITSKGTCQFQFALKQRIDLKEEPLGDKEKMMVD
;
A
#
# COMPACT_ATOMS: atom_id res chain seq x y z
N MET A 1 2.68 -23.48 -0.63
CA MET A 1 1.34 -23.92 -0.18
C MET A 1 0.38 -22.82 -0.64
N ILE A 2 -0.50 -23.07 -1.61
CA ILE A 2 -1.52 -22.04 -1.96
C ILE A 2 -2.44 -21.94 -0.75
N GLY A 3 -2.42 -20.80 -0.08
CA GLY A 3 -2.92 -20.63 1.28
C GLY A 3 -1.91 -20.01 2.25
N THR A 4 -0.62 -19.89 1.86
CA THR A 4 0.30 -18.99 2.56
C THR A 4 0.00 -17.55 2.15
N GLU A 5 -0.22 -16.70 3.13
CA GLU A 5 -0.44 -15.26 2.95
C GLU A 5 0.76 -14.66 2.21
N ALA A 6 0.48 -14.03 1.06
CA ALA A 6 1.45 -13.20 0.37
C ALA A 6 1.23 -11.77 0.85
N GLU A 7 2.29 -11.17 1.37
CA GLU A 7 2.30 -9.82 1.91
C GLU A 7 3.08 -8.89 0.96
N LEU A 8 2.48 -7.77 0.54
CA LEU A 8 3.18 -6.72 -0.18
C LEU A 8 3.31 -5.49 0.71
N THR A 9 4.54 -5.00 0.87
CA THR A 9 4.77 -3.70 1.50
C THR A 9 4.94 -2.60 0.47
N LEU A 10 4.01 -1.65 0.45
CA LEU A 10 4.13 -0.41 -0.32
C LEU A 10 4.70 0.68 0.60
N LYS A 11 5.80 1.28 0.15
CA LYS A 11 6.48 2.40 0.82
C LYS A 11 6.23 3.69 0.05
N THR A 12 6.18 4.81 0.75
CA THR A 12 6.13 6.11 0.08
C THR A 12 7.44 6.32 -0.69
N PRO A 13 7.40 6.92 -1.90
CA PRO A 13 8.59 7.12 -2.74
C PRO A 13 9.75 7.88 -2.07
N CYS A 14 9.49 8.59 -0.97
CA CYS A 14 10.44 9.49 -0.30
C CYS A 14 11.23 8.84 0.85
N GLU A 15 11.05 7.55 1.17
CA GLU A 15 11.83 6.88 2.22
C GLU A 15 13.35 6.78 1.95
N ILE A 16 13.84 7.19 0.77
CA ILE A 16 15.28 7.16 0.42
C ILE A 16 16.03 8.45 0.82
N ALA A 17 15.34 9.51 1.26
CA ALA A 17 16.00 10.76 1.69
C ALA A 17 15.57 11.15 3.11
N GLU A 18 16.32 10.66 4.10
CA GLU A 18 16.49 11.20 5.46
C GLU A 18 15.35 12.02 6.09
N MET A 19 14.33 11.34 6.61
CA MET A 19 13.75 11.69 7.92
C MET A 19 12.94 10.50 8.43
N LYS A 20 13.00 10.22 9.74
CA LYS A 20 12.44 9.03 10.41
C LYS A 20 10.89 8.98 10.37
N ALA A 21 10.32 8.76 9.20
CA ALA A 21 8.91 8.42 9.03
C ALA A 21 8.85 7.13 8.20
N GLY A 22 9.13 6.02 8.87
CA GLY A 22 9.03 4.70 8.26
C GLY A 22 7.57 4.36 8.02
N PHE A 23 7.11 4.53 6.79
CA PHE A 23 5.79 4.09 6.34
C PHE A 23 5.94 2.67 5.80
N LYS A 24 5.72 1.69 6.67
CA LYS A 24 5.65 0.27 6.31
C LYS A 24 4.19 -0.17 6.39
N HIS A 25 3.55 -0.47 5.27
CA HIS A 25 2.21 -1.05 5.29
C HIS A 25 2.17 -2.44 4.68
N GLU A 26 1.33 -3.33 5.21
CA GLU A 26 1.27 -4.75 4.85
C GLU A 26 -0.06 -5.06 4.13
N MET A 27 -0.01 -5.46 2.86
CA MET A 27 -1.22 -5.79 2.07
C MET A 27 -1.41 -7.30 1.92
N GLN A 28 -2.62 -7.79 2.18
CA GLN A 28 -3.01 -9.20 2.04
C GLN A 28 -3.74 -9.48 0.72
N PHE A 29 -3.25 -10.42 -0.09
CA PHE A 29 -3.75 -10.71 -1.45
C PHE A 29 -4.89 -11.75 -1.54
N ASN A 30 -5.47 -12.17 -0.42
CA ASN A 30 -6.45 -13.26 -0.39
C ASN A 30 -7.90 -12.81 -0.65
N ASN A 31 -8.18 -11.51 -0.73
CA ASN A 31 -9.53 -11.00 -0.98
C ASN A 31 -9.48 -9.76 -1.89
N VAL A 32 -10.37 -9.70 -2.89
CA VAL A 32 -10.60 -8.55 -3.79
C VAL A 32 -11.40 -7.47 -3.03
N ASN A 33 -11.12 -7.29 -1.75
CA ASN A 33 -11.69 -6.21 -0.98
C ASN A 33 -10.71 -5.05 -0.99
N GLU A 34 -11.21 -3.89 -1.40
CA GLU A 34 -10.53 -2.62 -1.32
C GLU A 34 -10.16 -2.34 0.14
N ASN A 35 -8.88 -2.46 0.46
CA ASN A 35 -8.36 -2.14 1.78
C ASN A 35 -7.97 -0.66 1.80
N ALA A 36 -8.94 0.20 2.10
CA ALA A 36 -8.67 1.60 2.42
C ALA A 36 -8.38 1.73 3.92
N LYS A 37 -7.21 2.28 4.28
CA LYS A 37 -6.84 2.52 5.67
C LYS A 37 -6.18 3.88 5.82
N SER A 38 -6.63 4.63 6.83
CA SER A 38 -6.08 5.92 7.22
C SER A 38 -5.27 5.73 8.50
N GLU A 39 -4.06 6.28 8.55
CA GLU A 39 -3.19 6.27 9.72
C GLU A 39 -2.82 7.71 10.08
N ILE A 40 -2.83 8.04 11.38
CA ILE A 40 -2.58 9.39 11.87
C ILE A 40 -1.09 9.49 12.22
N LEU A 41 -0.37 10.38 11.54
CA LEU A 41 1.00 10.75 11.90
C LEU A 41 0.98 11.99 12.78
N SER A 42 1.55 11.90 13.99
CA SER A 42 1.73 13.06 14.87
C SER A 42 3.06 13.73 14.61
N TRP A 43 3.03 14.99 14.20
CA TRP A 43 4.22 15.82 14.00
C TRP A 43 4.30 16.84 15.14
N GLY A 44 5.50 17.06 15.66
CA GLY A 44 5.77 18.06 16.69
C GLY A 44 6.99 18.89 16.29
N VAL A 45 6.88 20.21 16.41
CA VAL A 45 8.00 21.14 16.19
C VAL A 45 8.04 22.10 17.36
N ASP A 46 9.13 22.06 18.12
CA ASP A 46 9.43 23.06 19.14
C ASP A 46 10.13 24.24 18.45
N SER A 47 9.54 25.43 18.50
CA SER A 47 10.10 26.64 17.90
C SER A 47 10.04 27.82 18.86
N ASN A 48 11.18 28.50 19.01
CA ASN A 48 11.29 29.73 19.79
C ASN A 48 11.13 30.93 18.83
N VAL A 49 10.06 31.70 19.01
CA VAL A 49 9.77 32.90 18.21
C VAL A 49 10.15 34.13 19.02
N VAL A 50 11.02 34.97 18.47
CA VAL A 50 11.35 36.28 19.07
C VAL A 50 10.37 37.30 18.54
N VAL A 51 9.60 37.92 19.43
CA VAL A 51 8.62 38.95 19.09
C VAL A 51 9.25 40.33 19.30
N PRO A 52 9.38 41.18 18.27
CA PRO A 52 9.87 42.54 18.43
C PRO A 52 8.93 43.40 19.30
N ALA A 53 9.50 44.39 19.99
CA ALA A 53 8.70 45.33 20.78
C ALA A 53 7.74 46.12 19.88
N HIS A 54 6.49 46.27 20.31
CA HIS A 54 5.42 46.95 19.55
C HIS A 54 5.02 46.29 18.22
N TYR A 55 5.28 44.99 18.06
CA TYR A 55 4.80 44.19 16.92
C TYR A 55 3.93 43.02 17.40
N VAL A 56 2.97 42.62 16.57
CA VAL A 56 2.21 41.37 16.65
C VAL A 56 2.86 40.39 15.68
N THR A 57 3.29 39.24 16.18
CA THR A 57 3.80 38.14 15.33
C THR A 57 2.75 37.03 15.26
N GLU A 58 2.20 36.79 14.07
CA GLU A 58 1.37 35.64 13.76
C GLU A 58 2.26 34.48 13.30
N ALA A 59 2.14 33.32 13.95
CA ALA A 59 2.82 32.10 13.54
C ALA A 59 1.83 31.13 12.89
N SER A 60 2.02 30.85 11.60
CA SER A 60 1.19 29.92 10.84
C SER A 60 1.96 28.61 10.59
N ILE A 61 1.37 27.48 10.99
CA ILE A 61 1.91 26.16 10.66
C ILE A 61 1.40 25.76 9.28
N ILE A 62 2.32 25.50 8.35
CA ILE A 62 2.01 25.06 6.99
C ILE A 62 2.53 23.64 6.82
N ILE A 63 1.63 22.73 6.45
CA ILE A 63 1.94 21.33 6.11
C ILE A 63 1.78 21.19 4.60
N GLU A 64 2.87 20.86 3.92
CA GLU A 64 2.87 20.52 2.50
C GLU A 64 2.54 19.03 2.37
N GLU A 65 1.43 18.71 1.74
CA GLU A 65 1.00 17.34 1.46
C GLU A 65 1.19 16.98 -0.01
N MET A 66 1.42 15.71 -0.26
CA MET A 66 1.44 15.13 -1.61
C MET A 66 0.40 14.04 -1.74
N ASN A 67 -0.29 14.04 -2.88
CA ASN A 67 -1.14 12.96 -3.31
C ASN A 67 -0.42 12.17 -4.40
N TYR A 68 -0.25 10.88 -4.18
CA TYR A 68 0.32 9.96 -5.13
C TYR A 68 -0.73 8.93 -5.56
N GLN A 69 -0.89 8.77 -6.86
CA GLN A 69 -1.68 7.69 -7.45
C GLN A 69 -0.75 6.82 -8.29
N GLY A 70 -0.79 5.52 -8.04
CA GLY A 70 0.06 4.54 -8.70
C GLY A 70 -0.71 3.30 -9.11
N THR A 71 -0.11 2.54 -10.02
CA THR A 71 -0.55 1.17 -10.32
C THR A 71 0.58 0.23 -9.97
N TYR A 72 0.25 -0.95 -9.46
CA TYR A 72 1.22 -1.97 -9.10
C TYR A 72 0.83 -3.32 -9.74
N SER A 73 1.85 -4.14 -9.98
CA SER A 73 1.68 -5.50 -10.48
C SER A 73 2.50 -6.45 -9.62
N VAL A 74 1.85 -7.43 -9.02
CA VAL A 74 2.47 -8.50 -8.23
C VAL A 74 2.53 -9.75 -9.08
N THR A 75 3.70 -10.36 -9.14
CA THR A 75 3.91 -11.62 -9.84
C THR A 75 4.25 -12.70 -8.83
N SER A 76 3.36 -13.67 -8.67
CA SER A 76 3.52 -14.81 -7.77
C SER A 76 3.85 -16.06 -8.57
N THR A 77 4.86 -16.81 -8.11
CA THR A 77 5.27 -18.07 -8.74
C THR A 77 4.87 -19.24 -7.87
N LEU A 78 4.21 -20.23 -8.47
CA LEU A 78 3.67 -21.39 -7.80
C LEU A 78 4.22 -22.68 -8.44
N SER A 79 4.78 -23.55 -7.62
CA SER A 79 5.25 -24.88 -8.01
C SER A 79 5.05 -25.88 -6.87
N GLY A 80 5.09 -27.17 -7.21
CA GLY A 80 4.96 -28.26 -6.25
C GLY A 80 3.76 -29.17 -6.53
N PHE A 81 3.40 -29.96 -5.52
CA PHE A 81 2.35 -30.97 -5.62
C PHE A 81 1.17 -30.62 -4.72
N VAL A 82 -0.04 -30.93 -5.19
CA VAL A 82 -1.28 -30.86 -4.41
C VAL A 82 -1.78 -32.27 -4.20
N THR A 83 -2.19 -32.58 -2.96
CA THR A 83 -2.80 -33.87 -2.62
C THR A 83 -4.29 -33.69 -2.36
N ILE A 84 -5.11 -34.35 -3.17
CA ILE A 84 -6.56 -34.35 -3.10
C ILE A 84 -7.00 -35.67 -2.44
N SER A 85 -7.70 -35.57 -1.31
CA SER A 85 -8.26 -36.74 -0.63
C SER A 85 -9.73 -36.91 -0.99
N ILE A 86 -10.03 -37.89 -1.85
CA ILE A 86 -11.41 -38.25 -2.20
C ILE A 86 -12.00 -39.07 -1.06
N ARG A 87 -13.07 -38.57 -0.44
CA ARG A 87 -13.78 -39.23 0.66
C ARG A 87 -15.20 -39.56 0.27
N ARG A 88 -15.69 -40.71 0.73
CA ARG A 88 -17.05 -41.17 0.46
C ARG A 88 -18.04 -40.33 1.26
N ARG A 89 -19.06 -39.78 0.60
CA ARG A 89 -20.00 -38.82 1.20
C ARG A 89 -20.79 -39.37 2.40
N ARG A 90 -21.14 -40.66 2.40
CA ARG A 90 -22.04 -41.25 3.41
C ARG A 90 -21.39 -41.41 4.80
N ASP A 91 -20.10 -41.72 4.85
CA ASP A 91 -19.39 -42.11 6.07
C ASP A 91 -18.00 -41.45 6.21
N GLY A 92 -17.63 -40.58 5.26
CA GLY A 92 -16.36 -39.85 5.28
C GLY A 92 -15.12 -40.71 5.05
N ALA A 93 -15.27 -42.01 4.75
CA ALA A 93 -14.13 -42.91 4.57
C ALA A 93 -13.26 -42.44 3.39
N LEU A 94 -11.93 -42.44 3.58
CA LEU A 94 -10.99 -42.13 2.51
C LEU A 94 -11.10 -43.23 1.43
N VAL A 95 -11.44 -42.80 0.21
CA VAL A 95 -11.55 -43.68 -0.95
C VAL A 95 -10.23 -43.69 -1.71
N LEU A 96 -9.70 -42.50 -2.02
CA LEU A 96 -8.50 -42.37 -2.84
C LEU A 96 -7.79 -41.04 -2.57
N PRO A 97 -6.51 -41.06 -2.15
CA PRO A 97 -5.65 -39.90 -2.25
C PRO A 97 -5.02 -39.80 -3.65
N LEU A 98 -5.08 -38.62 -4.26
CA LEU A 98 -4.40 -38.29 -5.52
C LEU A 98 -3.37 -37.20 -5.27
N THR A 99 -2.14 -37.41 -5.67
CA THR A 99 -1.08 -36.39 -5.62
C THR A 99 -0.72 -36.00 -7.04
N MET A 100 -0.83 -34.70 -7.36
CA MET A 100 -0.67 -34.19 -8.72
C MET A 100 0.21 -32.94 -8.72
N ASN A 101 0.94 -32.72 -9.81
CA ASN A 101 1.73 -31.50 -9.97
C ASN A 101 0.79 -30.32 -10.24
N ILE A 102 0.95 -29.23 -9.49
CA ILE A 102 0.12 -28.04 -9.63
C ILE A 102 0.19 -27.41 -11.03
N VAL A 103 1.34 -27.54 -11.70
CA VAL A 103 1.56 -27.05 -13.06
C VAL A 103 0.68 -27.79 -14.06
N GLU A 104 0.51 -29.10 -13.89
CA GLU A 104 -0.35 -29.92 -14.76
C GLU A 104 -1.82 -29.57 -14.57
N VAL A 105 -2.25 -29.42 -13.31
CA VAL A 105 -3.62 -29.00 -12.98
C VAL A 105 -3.96 -27.66 -13.61
N PHE A 106 -3.07 -26.67 -13.49
CA PHE A 106 -3.27 -25.36 -14.11
C PHE A 106 -3.22 -25.41 -15.63
N ARG A 107 -2.34 -26.22 -16.22
CA ARG A 107 -2.24 -26.38 -17.68
C ARG A 107 -3.57 -26.88 -18.24
N GLU A 108 -4.09 -27.98 -17.70
CA GLU A 108 -5.36 -28.55 -18.12
C GLU A 108 -6.52 -27.54 -17.96
N HIS A 109 -6.55 -26.83 -16.82
CA HIS A 109 -7.57 -25.81 -16.60
C HIS A 109 -7.49 -24.65 -17.61
N LEU A 110 -6.30 -24.11 -17.87
CA LEU A 110 -6.08 -22.98 -18.78
C LEU A 110 -6.37 -23.34 -20.24
N GLU A 111 -6.10 -24.58 -20.65
CA GLU A 111 -6.44 -25.12 -21.97
C GLU A 111 -7.93 -25.43 -22.11
N SER A 112 -8.64 -25.65 -20.99
CA SER A 112 -10.07 -25.94 -21.01
C SER A 112 -10.90 -24.80 -21.62
N ARG A 113 -12.02 -25.17 -22.23
CA ARG A 113 -13.05 -24.21 -22.72
C ARG A 113 -13.78 -23.50 -21.57
N ASN A 114 -13.72 -24.05 -20.37
CA ASN A 114 -14.43 -23.57 -19.19
C ASN A 114 -13.63 -22.53 -18.39
N ALA A 115 -12.34 -22.36 -18.68
CA ALA A 115 -11.53 -21.36 -18.00
C ALA A 115 -12.01 -19.94 -18.35
N ARG A 116 -12.35 -19.19 -17.31
CA ARG A 116 -12.74 -17.78 -17.42
C ARG A 116 -11.61 -16.97 -18.06
N LYS A 117 -11.96 -16.00 -18.90
CA LYS A 117 -10.99 -15.12 -19.58
C LYS A 117 -10.07 -14.41 -18.58
N GLU A 118 -10.61 -13.99 -17.45
CA GLU A 118 -9.88 -13.37 -16.34
C GLU A 118 -8.75 -14.26 -15.81
N VAL A 119 -9.03 -15.56 -15.64
CA VAL A 119 -8.04 -16.55 -15.16
C VAL A 119 -6.93 -16.73 -16.20
N LYS A 120 -7.28 -16.78 -17.49
CA LYS A 120 -6.28 -16.88 -18.59
C LYS A 120 -5.43 -15.61 -18.73
N ALA A 121 -5.98 -14.45 -18.35
CA ALA A 121 -5.25 -13.19 -18.36
C ALA A 121 -4.33 -13.05 -17.14
N ALA A 122 -4.71 -13.63 -16.00
CA ALA A 122 -3.95 -13.52 -14.75
C ALA A 122 -2.92 -14.65 -14.56
N ALA A 123 -3.16 -15.86 -15.07
CA ALA A 123 -2.29 -17.01 -14.83
C ALA A 123 -1.71 -17.59 -16.13
N MET A 124 -0.43 -17.95 -16.10
CA MET A 124 0.25 -18.63 -17.21
C MET A 124 1.23 -19.69 -16.73
N ILE A 125 1.48 -20.69 -17.57
CA ILE A 125 2.55 -21.66 -17.34
C ILE A 125 3.87 -21.05 -17.80
N HIS A 126 4.88 -21.06 -16.92
CA HIS A 126 6.23 -20.57 -17.20
C HIS A 126 7.22 -21.75 -17.22
N ASP A 127 7.94 -21.88 -18.33
CA ASP A 127 8.96 -22.90 -18.60
C ASP A 127 8.56 -24.34 -18.30
N ASN A 128 7.25 -24.65 -18.34
CA ASN A 128 6.68 -25.94 -17.89
C ASN A 128 7.05 -26.35 -16.46
N LYS A 129 7.58 -25.44 -15.64
CA LYS A 129 8.09 -25.70 -14.29
C LYS A 129 7.26 -25.07 -13.19
N CYS A 130 6.59 -23.96 -13.49
CA CYS A 130 5.80 -23.23 -12.51
C CYS A 130 4.61 -22.51 -13.16
N VAL A 131 3.64 -22.16 -12.33
CA VAL A 131 2.52 -21.30 -12.66
C VAL A 131 2.87 -19.89 -12.21
N ARG A 132 2.81 -18.92 -13.12
CA ARG A 132 2.99 -17.51 -12.84
C ARG A 132 1.63 -16.84 -12.79
N ILE A 133 1.31 -16.22 -11.66
CA ILE A 133 0.06 -15.50 -11.43
C ILE A 133 0.40 -14.01 -11.32
N THR A 134 -0.24 -13.18 -12.15
CA THR A 134 -0.08 -11.73 -12.18
C THR A 134 -1.33 -11.08 -11.61
N SER A 135 -1.18 -10.43 -10.47
CA SER A 135 -2.20 -9.59 -9.85
C SER A 135 -1.88 -8.13 -10.13
N LYS A 136 -2.87 -7.34 -10.55
CA LYS A 136 -2.72 -5.89 -10.76
C LYS A 136 -3.62 -5.15 -9.78
N GLY A 137 -3.14 -4.02 -9.30
CA GLY A 137 -3.92 -3.14 -8.44
C GLY A 137 -3.54 -1.68 -8.62
N THR A 138 -4.32 -0.81 -8.01
CA THR A 138 -4.06 0.62 -7.92
C THR A 138 -3.85 1.00 -6.46
N CYS A 139 -3.05 2.02 -6.23
CA CYS A 139 -2.86 2.59 -4.91
C CYS A 139 -3.00 4.11 -4.98
N GLN A 140 -3.55 4.68 -3.92
CA GLN A 140 -3.62 6.11 -3.72
C GLN A 140 -3.10 6.41 -2.31
N PHE A 141 -2.11 7.29 -2.21
CA PHE A 141 -1.52 7.72 -0.95
C PHE A 141 -1.65 9.24 -0.85
N GLN A 142 -2.05 9.74 0.31
CA GLN A 142 -1.90 11.13 0.67
C GLN A 142 -1.01 11.19 1.90
N PHE A 143 0.07 11.96 1.83
CA PHE A 143 1.02 12.06 2.93
C PHE A 143 1.67 13.43 3.00
N ALA A 144 1.96 13.87 4.22
CA ALA A 144 2.70 15.09 4.47
C ALA A 144 4.18 14.91 4.08
N LEU A 145 4.71 15.88 3.35
CA LEU A 145 6.11 15.95 2.91
C LEU A 145 6.95 16.83 3.83
N LYS A 146 6.40 17.99 4.21
CA LYS A 146 7.15 19.03 4.91
C LYS A 146 6.23 19.81 5.84
N GLN A 147 6.77 20.16 6.99
CA GLN A 147 6.17 21.12 7.90
C GLN A 147 7.06 22.36 7.96
N ARG A 148 6.47 23.54 7.87
CA ARG A 148 7.16 24.82 8.09
C ARG A 148 6.30 25.77 8.92
N ILE A 149 6.95 26.70 9.60
CA ILE A 149 6.30 27.78 10.35
C ILE A 149 6.59 29.07 9.61
N ASP A 150 5.55 29.74 9.15
CA ASP A 150 5.64 31.06 8.56
C ASP A 150 5.28 32.09 9.64
N LEU A 151 6.15 33.09 9.81
CA LEU A 151 5.95 34.18 10.76
C LEU A 151 5.58 35.44 9.98
N LYS A 152 4.49 36.08 10.39
CA LYS A 152 4.05 37.37 9.85
C LYS A 152 4.04 38.39 10.97
N GLU A 153 4.74 39.50 10.78
CA GLU A 153 4.86 40.56 11.79
C GLU A 153 4.14 41.82 11.33
N GLU A 154 3.33 42.39 12.21
CA GLU A 154 2.59 43.63 11.96
C GLU A 154 2.73 44.59 13.16
N PRO A 155 2.91 45.90 12.97
CA PRO A 155 2.98 46.86 14.08
C PRO A 155 1.69 46.86 14.93
N LEU A 156 1.84 46.95 16.25
CA LEU A 156 0.73 47.14 17.18
C LEU A 156 0.25 48.60 17.12
N GLY A 157 -0.92 48.82 16.50
CA GLY A 157 -1.62 50.11 16.54
C GLY A 157 -1.40 51.00 15.32
N ASP A 158 -2.39 51.87 15.07
CA ASP A 158 -2.57 52.63 13.84
C ASP A 158 -1.32 53.38 13.37
N LYS A 159 -1.11 53.36 12.05
CA LYS A 159 -0.11 54.15 11.30
C LYS A 159 -0.15 55.66 11.57
N GLU A 160 -1.05 56.14 12.42
CA GLU A 160 -1.30 57.56 12.71
C GLU A 160 -0.54 58.16 13.90
N LYS A 161 0.17 57.37 14.74
CA LYS A 161 0.84 57.93 15.94
C LYS A 161 2.38 57.96 15.93
N MET A 162 3.04 57.54 14.86
CA MET A 162 4.52 57.64 14.73
C MET A 162 5.00 58.91 14.02
N MET A 163 4.13 59.91 13.82
CA MET A 163 4.51 61.26 13.38
C MET A 163 4.11 62.30 14.43
N VAL A 164 4.63 62.20 15.66
CA VAL A 164 4.70 63.36 16.56
C VAL A 164 6.01 63.33 17.36
N ASP A 165 6.81 64.36 17.11
CA ASP A 165 8.05 64.86 17.73
C ASP A 165 9.37 64.08 17.57
#